data_AF-A0A7V2S9S0-F1
#
_entry.id   AF-A0A7V2S9S0-F1
#
_cell.length_a   1.000
_cell.length_b   1.000
_cell.length_c   1.000
_cell.angle_alpha   90.00
_cell.angle_beta   90.00
_cell.angle_gamma   90.00
#
_symmetry.space_group_name_H-M   'P 1'
#
loop_
_entity.id
_entity.type
_entity.pdbx_description
1 polymer ?
#
loop_
_entity_poly.entity_id
_entity_poly.type
_entity_poly.pdbx_seq_one_letter_code
_entity_poly.pdbx_strand_id
1 'polypeptide(L)'
;MNLSVALSEKIDRKKISMEMDIHVKEVTISNHLISLLKEKLIPHVRAYIFLAIPVNSIVNGAKTEIGERYKHPFLVVVNQQTGELVDLLSTVNDQKIIKEYLSFFDLFQYAQRSGEYQYRNGNGYYQANIEKSENSNHTFDKVNLGYSDNNTRLLLSQSLFSFSIDPSKANCFYQQANGVETIRSVLSKDAYVDATVNFSIRLDDSLSLPAGHYFYSLTDSLESWPGYIDKPKISQQQAMKELAILLKKLSGTLNNKASFLAEMKSRSDLWPFLADYLSQYEMDDKLSSKIIWSLDRINSIDSVSALAKMIATPLSRKNSYRAVMALVSTSAALSPESLQILKNHVIDMMYTTPGNNESLLLVRALGAIASRRRVQSPLQSEDIKQFIYHQANNSEGKLQASWFMAIGNLGKSIDETGLEILISGLIQESVITKQSAWIALEQIPYVSANSQFYIEKIQSEKNPETRGIILDLLGKAARTDDIVKKQLLSVVTKSNNRSIRNHSLNSLKKINYSLGKEDRVLLEKQLRKETDNNNQKLLASLILRARRLH
;
A
#
# COMPACT_ATOMS: atom_id res chain seq x y z
N MET A 1 -21.41 -44.82 -25.39
CA MET A 1 -20.76 -45.84 -24.54
C MET A 1 -20.52 -45.20 -23.18
N ASN A 2 -21.04 -45.81 -22.11
CA ASN A 2 -21.06 -45.26 -20.76
C ASN A 2 -19.67 -45.27 -20.11
N LEU A 3 -19.36 -44.22 -19.35
CA LEU A 3 -18.54 -44.31 -18.15
C LEU A 3 -18.96 -43.20 -17.18
N SER A 4 -19.57 -43.63 -16.07
CA SER A 4 -19.89 -42.85 -14.88
C SER A 4 -18.82 -43.07 -13.82
N VAL A 5 -18.45 -42.02 -13.07
CA VAL A 5 -17.85 -42.13 -11.73
C VAL A 5 -18.58 -41.16 -10.82
N ALA A 6 -19.15 -41.67 -9.73
CA ALA A 6 -19.79 -40.91 -8.68
C ALA A 6 -18.81 -40.74 -7.50
N LEU A 7 -18.80 -39.55 -6.88
CA LEU A 7 -18.46 -39.31 -5.47
C LEU A 7 -19.20 -38.03 -5.01
N SER A 8 -19.63 -38.04 -3.75
CA SER A 8 -20.78 -37.36 -3.12
C SER A 8 -20.70 -35.84 -2.88
N GLU A 9 -21.89 -35.21 -2.91
CA GLU A 9 -22.35 -33.86 -2.46
C GLU A 9 -21.36 -32.90 -1.76
N LYS A 10 -21.35 -31.57 -1.97
CA LYS A 10 -22.30 -30.60 -2.55
C LYS A 10 -21.47 -29.36 -2.92
N ILE A 11 -21.50 -28.94 -4.17
CA ILE A 11 -21.44 -27.56 -4.70
C ILE A 11 -21.45 -27.75 -6.22
N ASP A 12 -22.50 -27.26 -6.88
CA ASP A 12 -22.77 -27.39 -8.31
C ASP A 12 -21.52 -27.13 -9.17
N ARG A 13 -20.91 -28.21 -9.67
CA ARG A 13 -19.84 -28.11 -10.67
C ARG A 13 -20.47 -27.80 -12.02
N LYS A 14 -20.51 -26.52 -12.36
CA LYS A 14 -20.97 -26.03 -13.66
C LYS A 14 -19.84 -26.17 -14.68
N LYS A 15 -20.02 -27.02 -15.68
CA LYS A 15 -19.18 -27.01 -16.88
C LYS A 15 -19.56 -25.76 -17.68
N ILE A 16 -18.70 -24.75 -17.66
CA ILE A 16 -18.87 -23.54 -18.46
C ILE A 16 -18.08 -23.74 -19.75
N SER A 17 -18.79 -23.90 -20.86
CA SER A 17 -18.20 -23.79 -22.19
C SER A 17 -18.45 -22.37 -22.66
N MET A 18 -17.37 -21.61 -22.84
CA MET A 18 -17.42 -20.25 -23.32
C MET A 18 -16.61 -20.15 -24.60
N GLU A 19 -17.26 -19.70 -25.65
CA GLU A 19 -16.60 -19.29 -26.89
C GLU A 19 -16.36 -17.79 -26.82
N MET A 20 -15.13 -17.35 -27.07
CA MET A 20 -14.75 -15.94 -27.00
C MET A 20 -13.98 -15.53 -28.26
N ASP A 21 -14.38 -14.41 -28.83
CA ASP A 21 -13.61 -13.67 -29.82
C ASP A 21 -12.56 -12.84 -29.08
N ILE A 22 -11.29 -13.15 -29.31
CA ILE A 22 -10.17 -12.47 -28.65
C ILE A 22 -9.44 -11.62 -29.68
N HIS A 23 -9.33 -10.33 -29.40
CA HIS A 23 -8.61 -9.36 -30.21
C HIS A 23 -7.42 -8.81 -29.42
N VAL A 24 -6.23 -8.92 -29.99
CA VAL A 24 -4.99 -8.40 -29.40
C VAL A 24 -4.22 -7.61 -30.44
N LYS A 25 -3.93 -6.34 -30.14
CA LYS A 25 -3.12 -5.47 -30.99
C LYS A 25 -2.00 -4.83 -30.19
N GLU A 26 -0.77 -4.96 -30.66
CA GLU A 26 0.35 -4.22 -30.10
C GLU A 26 0.24 -2.73 -30.43
N VAL A 27 0.55 -1.88 -29.44
CA VAL A 27 0.49 -0.44 -29.58
C VAL A 27 1.80 0.21 -29.16
N THR A 28 2.18 1.25 -29.90
CA THR A 28 3.34 2.06 -29.55
C THR A 28 3.02 2.88 -28.31
N ILE A 29 3.88 2.79 -27.30
CA ILE A 29 3.70 3.51 -26.04
C ILE A 29 4.27 4.92 -26.19
N SER A 30 3.54 5.94 -25.71
CA SER A 30 4.03 7.32 -25.70
C SER A 30 5.24 7.48 -24.76
N ASN A 31 6.13 8.43 -25.08
CA ASN A 31 7.28 8.74 -24.22
C ASN A 31 6.87 9.15 -22.79
N HIS A 32 5.68 9.69 -22.62
CA HIS A 32 5.14 10.07 -21.31
C HIS A 32 4.73 8.84 -20.48
N LEU A 33 4.01 7.88 -21.06
CA LEU A 33 3.68 6.62 -20.36
C LEU A 33 4.95 5.78 -20.13
N ILE A 34 5.91 5.80 -21.07
CA ILE A 34 7.25 5.23 -20.87
C ILE A 34 7.97 5.90 -19.70
N SER A 35 7.87 7.23 -19.53
CA SER A 35 8.48 7.95 -18.41
C SER A 35 7.89 7.51 -17.06
N LEU A 36 6.55 7.45 -16.97
CA LEU A 36 5.82 6.98 -15.79
C LEU A 36 6.15 5.52 -15.44
N LEU A 37 6.42 4.68 -16.44
CA LEU A 37 6.79 3.28 -16.25
C LEU A 37 8.29 3.09 -15.98
N LYS A 38 9.16 3.98 -16.51
CA LYS A 38 10.59 4.02 -16.19
C LYS A 38 10.85 4.42 -14.74
N GLU A 39 9.99 5.25 -14.15
CA GLU A 39 9.99 5.55 -12.70
C GLU A 39 9.72 4.29 -11.84
N LYS A 40 9.08 3.26 -12.40
CA LYS A 40 8.95 1.93 -11.77
C LYS A 40 10.18 1.02 -11.97
N LEU A 41 11.29 1.55 -12.52
CA LEU A 41 12.56 0.84 -12.79
C LEU A 41 12.45 -0.36 -13.75
N ILE A 42 11.48 -0.37 -14.67
CA ILE A 42 11.31 -1.47 -15.62
C ILE A 42 11.86 -1.04 -16.99
N PRO A 43 13.07 -1.49 -17.39
CA PRO A 43 13.62 -1.17 -18.70
C PRO A 43 12.86 -1.96 -19.78
N HIS A 44 12.53 -1.28 -20.88
CA HIS A 44 11.94 -1.87 -22.09
C HIS A 44 10.56 -2.53 -21.89
N VAL A 45 9.49 -1.79 -22.19
CA VAL A 45 8.10 -2.22 -22.05
C VAL A 45 7.39 -2.27 -23.41
N ARG A 46 6.43 -3.18 -23.55
CA ARG A 46 5.52 -3.28 -24.71
C ARG A 46 4.09 -3.19 -24.22
N ALA A 47 3.21 -2.61 -25.02
CA ALA A 47 1.81 -2.49 -24.67
C ALA A 47 0.91 -3.13 -25.73
N TYR A 48 -0.16 -3.70 -25.25
CA TYR A 48 -1.16 -4.39 -26.05
C TYR A 48 -2.53 -3.88 -25.65
N ILE A 49 -3.39 -3.64 -26.63
CA ILE A 49 -4.82 -3.55 -26.37
C ILE A 49 -5.39 -4.96 -26.49
N PHE A 50 -6.07 -5.39 -25.43
CA PHE A 50 -6.74 -6.67 -25.32
C PHE A 50 -8.25 -6.46 -25.21
N LEU A 51 -9.02 -7.19 -26.01
CA LEU A 51 -10.48 -7.25 -25.94
C LEU A 51 -10.92 -8.70 -26.11
N ALA A 52 -11.78 -9.20 -25.21
CA ALA A 52 -12.34 -10.55 -25.31
C ALA A 52 -13.87 -10.48 -25.27
N ILE A 53 -14.53 -10.83 -26.37
CA ILE A 53 -15.98 -10.77 -26.52
C ILE A 53 -16.54 -12.20 -26.50
N PRO A 54 -17.36 -12.59 -25.52
CA PRO A 54 -17.98 -13.91 -25.53
C PRO A 54 -19.02 -14.01 -26.67
N VAL A 55 -18.82 -14.95 -27.59
CA VAL A 55 -19.67 -15.19 -28.78
C VAL A 55 -20.96 -15.90 -28.39
N ASN A 56 -20.84 -16.91 -27.52
CA ASN A 56 -21.94 -17.59 -26.86
C ASN A 56 -21.46 -18.13 -25.51
N SER A 57 -22.22 -17.91 -24.45
CA SER A 57 -22.02 -18.60 -23.18
C SER A 57 -23.23 -19.48 -22.90
N ILE A 58 -23.00 -20.80 -22.88
CA ILE A 58 -24.02 -21.79 -22.57
C ILE A 58 -23.65 -22.42 -21.23
N VAL A 59 -24.45 -22.14 -20.21
CA VAL A 59 -24.34 -22.77 -18.89
C VAL A 59 -25.52 -23.71 -18.75
N ASN A 60 -25.28 -25.03 -18.74
CA ASN A 60 -26.32 -26.06 -18.67
C ASN A 60 -27.40 -25.97 -19.77
N GLY A 61 -27.00 -25.70 -21.02
CA GLY A 61 -27.95 -25.58 -22.14
C GLY A 61 -28.74 -24.27 -22.17
N ALA A 62 -28.58 -23.40 -21.17
CA ALA A 62 -29.16 -22.06 -21.16
C ALA A 62 -28.14 -21.03 -21.64
N LYS A 63 -28.53 -20.16 -22.59
CA LYS A 63 -27.75 -18.98 -22.95
C LYS A 63 -27.71 -18.02 -21.75
N THR A 64 -26.50 -17.63 -21.33
CA THR A 64 -26.29 -16.59 -20.31
C THR A 64 -25.86 -15.28 -20.95
N GLU A 65 -26.40 -14.15 -20.49
CA GLU A 65 -25.98 -12.79 -20.88
C GLU A 65 -24.68 -12.41 -20.16
N ILE A 66 -23.59 -13.07 -20.56
CA ILE A 66 -22.24 -12.70 -20.15
C ILE A 66 -21.75 -11.49 -21.00
N GLY A 67 -22.36 -11.26 -22.17
CA GLY A 67 -21.95 -10.32 -23.22
C GLY A 67 -21.54 -8.91 -22.78
N GLU A 68 -22.32 -8.20 -21.97
CA GLU A 68 -22.03 -6.77 -21.68
C GLU A 68 -20.83 -6.58 -20.73
N ARG A 69 -20.58 -7.53 -19.81
CA ARG A 69 -19.51 -7.40 -18.81
C ARG A 69 -18.10 -7.55 -19.39
N TYR A 70 -18.01 -8.09 -20.61
CA TYR A 70 -16.74 -8.37 -21.28
C TYR A 70 -16.55 -7.53 -22.57
N LYS A 71 -17.32 -6.47 -22.77
CA LYS A 71 -17.13 -5.53 -23.90
C LYS A 71 -16.21 -4.36 -23.57
N HIS A 72 -15.16 -4.61 -22.79
CA HIS A 72 -14.29 -3.55 -22.30
C HIS A 72 -12.85 -3.79 -22.74
N PRO A 73 -12.21 -2.84 -23.45
CA PRO A 73 -10.81 -2.97 -23.81
C PRO A 73 -9.93 -2.75 -22.58
N PHE A 74 -8.82 -3.48 -22.55
CA PHE A 74 -7.75 -3.34 -21.58
C PHE A 74 -6.47 -2.91 -22.26
N LEU A 75 -5.76 -1.94 -21.68
CA LEU A 75 -4.37 -1.70 -22.03
C LEU A 75 -3.50 -2.53 -21.11
N VAL A 76 -2.80 -3.48 -21.69
CA VAL A 76 -1.89 -4.37 -21.00
C VAL A 76 -0.46 -3.95 -21.29
N VAL A 77 0.32 -3.70 -20.25
CA VAL A 77 1.74 -3.34 -20.36
C VAL A 77 2.57 -4.51 -19.83
N VAL A 78 3.53 -4.97 -20.61
CA VAL A 78 4.43 -6.07 -20.22
C VAL A 78 5.89 -5.68 -20.37
N ASN A 79 6.75 -6.38 -19.64
CA ASN A 79 8.19 -6.31 -19.81
C ASN A 79 8.56 -6.97 -21.14
N GLN A 80 9.34 -6.27 -21.98
CA GLN A 80 9.71 -6.74 -23.31
C GLN A 80 10.57 -8.01 -23.29
N GLN A 81 11.37 -8.20 -22.24
CA GLN A 81 12.31 -9.31 -22.12
C GLN A 81 11.68 -10.52 -21.42
N THR A 82 11.01 -10.29 -20.29
CA THR A 82 10.45 -11.37 -19.46
C THR A 82 9.01 -11.72 -19.79
N GLY A 83 8.30 -10.86 -20.53
CA GLY A 83 6.86 -11.01 -20.78
C GLY A 83 5.97 -10.80 -19.55
N GLU A 84 6.56 -10.40 -18.42
CA GLU A 84 5.85 -10.15 -17.16
C GLU A 84 4.86 -8.99 -17.31
N LEU A 85 3.64 -9.14 -16.79
CA LEU A 85 2.68 -8.06 -16.66
C LEU A 85 3.21 -6.96 -15.73
N VAL A 86 3.41 -5.78 -16.30
CA VAL A 86 3.87 -4.58 -15.60
C VAL A 86 2.70 -3.75 -15.11
N ASP A 87 1.68 -3.59 -15.95
CA ASP A 87 0.50 -2.78 -15.62
C ASP A 87 -0.71 -3.23 -16.44
N LEU A 88 -1.91 -2.99 -15.89
CA LEU A 88 -3.17 -3.25 -16.56
C LEU A 88 -4.10 -2.06 -16.33
N LEU A 89 -4.40 -1.32 -17.39
CA LEU A 89 -5.39 -0.25 -17.34
C LEU A 89 -6.70 -0.75 -17.96
N SER A 90 -7.78 -0.59 -17.21
CA SER A 90 -9.13 -0.96 -17.65
C SER A 90 -10.04 0.26 -17.68
N THR A 91 -10.98 0.27 -18.61
CA THR A 91 -12.12 1.18 -18.59
C THR A 91 -13.17 0.81 -17.53
N VAL A 92 -13.02 -0.37 -16.90
CA VAL A 92 -13.90 -0.89 -15.85
C VAL A 92 -13.19 -0.84 -14.50
N ASN A 93 -13.90 -0.35 -13.47
CA ASN A 93 -13.38 -0.29 -12.09
C ASN A 93 -13.79 -1.50 -11.23
N ASP A 94 -14.52 -2.47 -11.78
CA ASP A 94 -14.93 -3.69 -11.08
C ASP A 94 -13.75 -4.67 -10.94
N GLN A 95 -13.27 -4.84 -9.71
CA GLN A 95 -12.13 -5.71 -9.39
C GLN A 95 -12.37 -7.19 -9.73
N LYS A 96 -13.62 -7.67 -9.75
CA LYS A 96 -13.90 -9.07 -10.14
C LYS A 96 -13.71 -9.25 -11.63
N ILE A 97 -14.23 -8.32 -12.43
CA ILE A 97 -14.06 -8.30 -13.88
C ILE A 97 -12.57 -8.20 -14.21
N ILE A 98 -11.85 -7.26 -13.61
CA ILE A 98 -10.39 -7.10 -13.80
C ILE A 98 -9.65 -8.42 -13.47
N LYS A 99 -9.99 -9.10 -12.37
CA LYS A 99 -9.37 -10.38 -11.99
C LYS A 99 -9.66 -11.52 -12.97
N GLU A 100 -10.88 -11.63 -13.46
CA GLU A 100 -11.26 -12.63 -14.46
C GLU A 100 -10.54 -12.36 -15.80
N TYR A 101 -10.42 -11.09 -16.19
CA TYR A 101 -9.64 -10.68 -17.37
C TYR A 101 -8.15 -10.91 -17.24
N LEU A 102 -7.57 -10.64 -16.07
CA LEU A 102 -6.19 -11.03 -15.76
C LEU A 102 -6.01 -12.53 -15.93
N SER A 103 -6.98 -13.32 -15.47
CA SER A 103 -6.94 -14.77 -15.63
C SER A 103 -6.87 -15.17 -17.11
N PHE A 104 -7.66 -14.54 -17.99
CA PHE A 104 -7.59 -14.77 -19.43
C PHE A 104 -6.28 -14.28 -20.05
N PHE A 105 -5.84 -13.06 -19.73
CA PHE A 105 -4.57 -12.53 -20.19
C PHE A 105 -3.38 -13.40 -19.75
N ASP A 106 -3.43 -13.98 -18.54
CA ASP A 106 -2.41 -14.88 -18.01
C ASP A 106 -2.33 -16.21 -18.79
N LEU A 107 -3.46 -16.74 -19.30
CA LEU A 107 -3.47 -17.88 -20.25
C LEU A 107 -2.76 -17.49 -21.55
N PHE A 108 -2.94 -16.22 -21.95
CA PHE A 108 -2.52 -15.61 -23.20
C PHE A 108 -1.28 -14.71 -23.06
N GLN A 109 -0.45 -14.90 -22.03
CA GLN A 109 0.86 -14.25 -21.97
C GLN A 109 1.81 -14.99 -22.89
N TYR A 110 2.34 -14.27 -23.89
CA TYR A 110 3.06 -14.91 -24.98
C TYR A 110 4.43 -14.31 -25.23
N ALA A 111 5.36 -15.23 -25.44
CA ALA A 111 6.72 -14.98 -25.87
C ALA A 111 6.85 -14.99 -27.39
N GLN A 112 7.74 -14.14 -27.92
CA GLN A 112 8.14 -14.17 -29.33
C GLN A 112 9.38 -15.03 -29.60
N ARG A 113 9.93 -15.64 -28.54
CA ARG A 113 11.18 -16.39 -28.55
C ARG A 113 11.00 -17.64 -27.71
N SER A 114 11.83 -18.64 -27.98
CA SER A 114 11.93 -19.80 -27.12
C SER A 114 12.61 -19.42 -25.80
N GLY A 115 12.22 -20.07 -24.71
CA GLY A 115 12.81 -19.85 -23.39
C GLY A 115 11.87 -20.21 -22.24
N GLU A 116 12.43 -20.22 -21.04
CA GLU A 116 11.66 -20.34 -19.80
C GLU A 116 11.15 -18.97 -19.37
N TYR A 117 9.90 -18.95 -18.94
CA TYR A 117 9.21 -17.76 -18.51
C TYR A 117 8.57 -17.98 -17.14
N GLN A 118 8.63 -16.95 -16.32
CA GLN A 118 7.99 -16.90 -15.02
C GLN A 118 7.05 -15.71 -14.99
N TYR A 119 5.78 -15.97 -14.68
CA TYR A 119 4.70 -15.01 -14.75
C TYR A 119 3.93 -15.01 -13.44
N ARG A 120 3.44 -13.85 -12.99
CA ARG A 120 2.65 -13.77 -11.77
C ARG A 120 1.15 -13.72 -12.12
N ASN A 121 0.39 -14.73 -11.69
CA ASN A 121 -1.07 -14.75 -11.84
C ASN A 121 -1.79 -14.79 -10.49
N GLY A 122 -3.13 -14.87 -10.51
CA GLY A 122 -3.97 -14.92 -9.32
C GLY A 122 -3.69 -16.09 -8.34
N ASN A 123 -2.98 -17.13 -8.79
CA ASN A 123 -2.60 -18.31 -8.01
C ASN A 123 -1.12 -18.31 -7.58
N GLY A 124 -0.31 -17.33 -7.98
CA GLY A 124 1.11 -17.23 -7.64
C GLY A 124 2.01 -17.08 -8.87
N TYR A 125 3.31 -17.30 -8.70
CA TYR A 125 4.29 -17.27 -9.78
C TYR A 125 4.22 -18.56 -10.61
N TYR A 126 3.58 -18.50 -11.76
CA TYR A 126 3.47 -19.55 -12.76
C TYR A 126 4.75 -19.62 -13.63
N GLN A 127 5.15 -20.81 -14.05
CA GLN A 127 6.32 -21.06 -14.89
C GLN A 127 5.90 -21.82 -16.15
N ALA A 128 6.43 -21.43 -17.29
CA ALA A 128 6.25 -22.15 -18.55
C ALA A 128 7.51 -22.09 -19.41
N ASN A 129 7.80 -23.14 -20.15
CA ASN A 129 8.82 -23.17 -21.19
C ASN A 129 8.15 -23.03 -22.55
N ILE A 130 8.69 -22.20 -23.42
CA ILE A 130 8.19 -22.05 -24.79
C ILE A 130 9.29 -22.52 -25.73
N GLU A 131 8.95 -23.47 -26.58
CA GLU A 131 9.86 -24.04 -27.57
C GLU A 131 9.33 -23.75 -28.97
N LYS A 132 10.24 -23.53 -29.91
CA LYS A 132 9.85 -23.38 -31.30
C LYS A 132 9.55 -24.77 -31.84
N SER A 133 8.38 -24.95 -32.44
CA SER A 133 7.99 -26.24 -32.98
C SER A 133 8.94 -26.64 -34.12
N GLU A 134 9.41 -27.88 -34.13
CA GLU A 134 10.43 -28.35 -35.09
C GLU A 134 9.98 -28.19 -36.56
N ASN A 135 8.66 -28.16 -36.79
CA ASN A 135 8.06 -28.20 -38.13
C ASN A 135 7.63 -26.84 -38.69
N SER A 136 7.82 -25.71 -37.98
CA SER A 136 7.38 -24.39 -38.47
C SER A 136 8.16 -23.22 -37.87
N ASN A 137 8.47 -22.22 -38.71
CA ASN A 137 9.16 -21.00 -38.28
C ASN A 137 8.33 -20.05 -37.41
N HIS A 138 7.01 -20.23 -37.41
CA HIS A 138 6.06 -19.33 -36.75
C HIS A 138 5.16 -20.05 -35.75
N THR A 139 5.42 -21.34 -35.49
CA THR A 139 4.68 -22.13 -34.52
C THR A 139 5.51 -22.37 -33.27
N PHE A 140 4.91 -22.16 -32.10
CA PHE A 140 5.55 -22.33 -30.81
C PHE A 140 4.69 -23.24 -29.94
N ASP A 141 5.36 -24.08 -29.16
CA ASP A 141 4.78 -25.01 -28.21
C ASP A 141 5.13 -24.53 -26.79
N LYS A 142 4.12 -24.15 -26.01
CA LYS A 142 4.26 -23.79 -24.60
C LYS A 142 4.02 -25.03 -23.76
N VAL A 143 4.99 -25.36 -22.92
CA VAL A 143 4.99 -26.43 -21.92
C VAL A 143 4.89 -25.81 -20.53
N ASN A 144 3.87 -26.19 -19.77
CA ASN A 144 3.65 -25.73 -18.41
C ASN A 144 4.68 -26.35 -17.43
N LEU A 145 5.38 -25.53 -16.64
CA LEU A 145 6.37 -25.94 -15.63
C LEU A 145 5.85 -25.85 -14.17
N GLY A 146 4.64 -25.33 -13.94
CA GLY A 146 3.99 -25.27 -12.62
C GLY A 146 4.09 -23.91 -11.93
N TYR A 147 4.00 -23.89 -10.59
CA TYR A 147 4.05 -22.67 -9.77
C TYR A 147 5.26 -22.67 -8.81
N SER A 148 5.90 -21.52 -8.60
CA SER A 148 7.23 -21.42 -7.96
C SER A 148 7.25 -21.15 -6.46
N ASP A 149 6.12 -21.02 -5.73
CA ASP A 149 6.14 -20.72 -4.29
C ASP A 149 5.36 -21.73 -3.40
N ASN A 150 6.10 -22.24 -2.41
CA ASN A 150 5.74 -23.02 -1.21
C ASN A 150 5.18 -24.46 -1.36
N ASN A 151 6.10 -25.42 -1.22
CA ASN A 151 5.95 -26.81 -0.72
C ASN A 151 4.95 -27.79 -1.35
N THR A 152 4.30 -27.43 -2.45
CA THR A 152 3.67 -28.42 -3.34
C THR A 152 3.98 -28.02 -4.77
N ARG A 153 5.01 -28.63 -5.36
CA ARG A 153 5.13 -28.69 -6.83
C ARG A 153 3.92 -29.46 -7.33
N LEU A 154 2.84 -28.74 -7.63
CA LEU A 154 1.75 -29.28 -8.42
C LEU A 154 2.30 -29.48 -9.82
N LEU A 155 2.74 -30.71 -10.09
CA LEU A 155 2.97 -31.21 -11.43
C LEU A 155 1.63 -31.14 -12.17
N LEU A 156 1.41 -30.03 -12.88
CA LEU A 156 0.32 -29.95 -13.84
C LEU A 156 0.67 -30.92 -14.98
N SER A 157 -0.30 -31.72 -15.41
CA SER A 157 -0.17 -32.56 -16.61
C SER A 157 0.28 -31.68 -17.78
N GLN A 158 1.24 -32.16 -18.57
CA GLN A 158 1.79 -31.46 -19.74
C GLN A 158 0.67 -30.77 -20.54
N SER A 159 0.58 -29.47 -20.36
CA SER A 159 -0.30 -28.60 -21.12
C SER A 159 0.51 -28.20 -22.35
N LEU A 160 0.23 -28.81 -23.49
CA LEU A 160 0.79 -28.41 -24.78
C LEU A 160 -0.12 -27.35 -25.36
N PHE A 161 0.37 -26.11 -25.42
CA PHE A 161 -0.30 -25.03 -26.11
C PHE A 161 0.49 -24.69 -27.37
N SER A 162 -0.10 -24.94 -28.54
CA SER A 162 0.52 -24.66 -29.84
C SER A 162 -0.13 -23.42 -30.46
N PHE A 163 0.68 -22.46 -30.89
CA PHE A 163 0.20 -21.21 -31.51
C PHE A 163 0.99 -20.82 -32.75
N SER A 164 0.33 -20.22 -33.74
CA SER A 164 0.95 -19.65 -34.95
C SER A 164 0.86 -18.11 -34.97
N ILE A 165 1.99 -17.45 -35.29
CA ILE A 165 2.09 -15.98 -35.37
C ILE A 165 1.86 -15.50 -36.80
N ASP A 166 1.08 -14.43 -36.97
CA ASP A 166 0.94 -13.74 -38.27
C ASP A 166 2.28 -13.11 -38.71
N PRO A 167 2.84 -13.52 -39.88
CA PRO A 167 4.09 -12.94 -40.41
C PRO A 167 4.02 -11.43 -40.64
N SER A 168 2.83 -10.87 -40.89
CA SER A 168 2.63 -9.46 -41.26
C SER A 168 2.43 -8.51 -40.09
N LYS A 169 2.09 -9.05 -38.90
CA LYS A 169 1.77 -8.29 -37.66
C LYS A 169 0.64 -7.26 -37.80
N ALA A 170 -0.19 -7.33 -38.84
CA ALA A 170 -1.03 -6.20 -39.25
C ALA A 170 -2.33 -6.06 -38.44
N ASN A 171 -2.98 -7.16 -38.05
CA ASN A 171 -4.37 -7.10 -37.53
C ASN A 171 -4.63 -7.94 -36.26
N CYS A 172 -4.09 -9.16 -36.16
CA CYS A 172 -4.16 -10.02 -34.98
C CYS A 172 -2.86 -10.82 -34.86
N PHE A 173 -2.30 -10.92 -33.66
CA PHE A 173 -1.01 -11.57 -33.46
C PHE A 173 -1.06 -13.10 -33.66
N TYR A 174 -2.23 -13.74 -33.51
CA TYR A 174 -2.46 -15.18 -33.69
C TYR A 174 -3.27 -15.50 -34.93
N GLN A 175 -2.84 -16.51 -35.71
CA GLN A 175 -3.67 -17.11 -36.77
C GLN A 175 -4.50 -18.29 -36.24
N GLN A 176 -3.91 -19.10 -35.37
CA GLN A 176 -4.61 -20.18 -34.66
C GLN A 176 -3.87 -20.52 -33.36
N ALA A 177 -4.62 -20.91 -32.34
CA ALA A 177 -4.07 -21.50 -31.13
C ALA A 177 -4.99 -22.60 -30.58
N ASN A 178 -4.43 -23.69 -30.06
CA ASN A 178 -5.21 -24.71 -29.33
C ASN A 178 -4.50 -25.03 -28.03
N GLY A 179 -5.25 -25.16 -26.94
CA GLY A 179 -4.68 -25.42 -25.62
C GLY A 179 -5.61 -26.19 -24.70
N VAL A 180 -4.99 -26.87 -23.75
CA VAL A 180 -5.64 -27.49 -22.59
C VAL A 180 -4.97 -26.89 -21.36
N GLU A 181 -5.74 -26.26 -20.49
CA GLU A 181 -5.24 -25.62 -19.29
C GLU A 181 -5.92 -26.17 -18.05
N THR A 182 -5.14 -26.43 -17.00
CA THR A 182 -5.67 -26.98 -15.75
C THR A 182 -5.57 -25.93 -14.65
N ILE A 183 -6.73 -25.51 -14.15
CA ILE A 183 -6.89 -24.49 -13.12
C ILE A 183 -7.10 -25.20 -11.78
N ARG A 184 -6.30 -24.86 -10.77
CA ARG A 184 -6.47 -25.32 -9.38
C ARG A 184 -6.65 -24.12 -8.46
N SER A 185 -7.82 -24.02 -7.82
CA SER A 185 -8.13 -22.96 -6.84
C SER A 185 -8.20 -23.54 -5.43
N VAL A 186 -7.36 -23.05 -4.52
CA VAL A 186 -7.32 -23.50 -3.12
C VAL A 186 -8.41 -22.77 -2.33
N LEU A 187 -9.39 -23.51 -1.81
CA LEU A 187 -10.48 -22.98 -0.98
C LEU A 187 -10.10 -22.90 0.50
N SER A 188 -9.24 -23.82 0.97
CA SER A 188 -8.70 -23.83 2.34
C SER A 188 -7.41 -24.67 2.41
N LYS A 189 -6.80 -24.75 3.59
CA LYS A 189 -5.56 -25.53 3.82
C LYS A 189 -5.66 -27.00 3.37
N ASP A 190 -6.87 -27.56 3.38
CA ASP A 190 -7.15 -28.96 3.05
C ASP A 190 -8.15 -29.13 1.87
N ALA A 191 -8.55 -28.05 1.20
CA ALA A 191 -9.56 -28.09 0.14
C ALA A 191 -9.16 -27.29 -1.09
N TYR A 192 -9.32 -27.89 -2.27
CA TYR A 192 -9.04 -27.26 -3.56
C TYR A 192 -10.06 -27.68 -4.62
N VAL A 193 -10.21 -26.86 -5.65
CA VAL A 193 -11.02 -27.13 -6.85
C VAL A 193 -10.09 -27.21 -8.05
N ASP A 194 -10.11 -28.36 -8.73
CA ASP A 194 -9.41 -28.56 -10.00
C ASP A 194 -10.41 -28.51 -11.17
N ALA A 195 -10.06 -27.82 -12.24
CA ALA A 195 -10.81 -27.72 -13.47
C ALA A 195 -9.86 -27.79 -14.68
N THR A 196 -10.25 -28.49 -15.73
CA THR A 196 -9.52 -28.51 -17.00
C THR A 196 -10.35 -27.77 -18.05
N VAL A 197 -9.77 -26.76 -18.68
CA VAL A 197 -10.36 -25.93 -19.71
C VAL A 197 -9.66 -26.22 -21.03
N ASN A 198 -10.43 -26.62 -22.04
CA ASN A 198 -9.92 -26.74 -23.40
C ASN A 198 -10.34 -25.47 -24.16
N PHE A 199 -9.41 -24.87 -24.89
CA PHE A 199 -9.70 -23.71 -25.72
C PHE A 199 -9.09 -23.85 -27.12
N SER A 200 -9.79 -23.29 -28.10
CA SER A 200 -9.35 -23.18 -29.49
C SER A 200 -9.60 -21.75 -29.92
N ILE A 201 -8.56 -21.11 -30.45
CA ILE A 201 -8.58 -19.78 -31.05
C ILE A 201 -8.31 -20.00 -32.53
N ARG A 202 -9.19 -19.51 -33.39
CA ARG A 202 -8.96 -19.46 -34.84
C ARG A 202 -9.26 -18.04 -35.29
N LEU A 203 -8.37 -17.48 -36.11
CA LEU A 203 -8.66 -16.24 -36.81
C LEU A 203 -9.82 -16.51 -37.78
N ASP A 204 -10.94 -15.82 -37.59
CA ASP A 204 -12.01 -15.78 -38.58
C ASP A 204 -11.95 -14.43 -39.31
N ASP A 205 -11.43 -14.46 -40.53
CA ASP A 205 -11.32 -13.27 -41.39
C ASP A 205 -12.69 -12.67 -41.75
N SER A 206 -13.78 -13.43 -41.59
CA SER A 206 -15.15 -12.97 -41.86
C SER A 206 -15.79 -12.21 -40.68
N LEU A 207 -15.23 -12.34 -39.48
CA LEU A 207 -15.61 -11.62 -38.26
C LEU A 207 -14.67 -10.45 -37.95
N SER A 208 -13.82 -10.07 -38.92
CA SER A 208 -12.98 -8.89 -38.81
C SER A 208 -13.85 -7.66 -38.54
N LEU A 209 -13.61 -6.98 -37.42
CA LEU A 209 -14.28 -5.73 -37.10
C LEU A 209 -14.16 -4.75 -38.27
N PRO A 210 -15.19 -3.95 -38.63
CA PRO A 210 -15.08 -2.93 -39.67
C PRO A 210 -13.88 -1.99 -39.45
N ALA A 211 -13.31 -1.41 -40.51
CA ALA A 211 -12.18 -0.46 -40.46
C ALA A 211 -12.27 0.59 -39.32
N GLY A 212 -13.48 1.09 -39.00
CA GLY A 212 -13.74 2.05 -37.92
C GLY A 212 -13.86 1.48 -36.50
N HIS A 213 -13.85 0.15 -36.34
CA HIS A 213 -13.78 -0.58 -35.08
C HIS A 213 -12.37 -1.14 -34.82
N TYR A 214 -11.50 -1.17 -35.83
CA TYR A 214 -10.07 -1.17 -35.57
C TYR A 214 -9.76 0.17 -34.91
N PHE A 215 -9.35 0.10 -33.65
CA PHE A 215 -8.78 1.17 -32.83
C PHE A 215 -8.51 2.43 -33.66
N TYR A 216 -9.40 3.43 -33.52
CA TYR A 216 -9.15 4.79 -33.98
C TYR A 216 -7.67 5.07 -33.73
N SER A 217 -6.96 5.50 -34.77
CA SER A 217 -5.54 5.83 -34.70
C SER A 217 -5.28 6.53 -33.37
N LEU A 218 -4.42 5.94 -32.53
CA LEU A 218 -4.04 6.51 -31.24
C LEU A 218 -3.48 7.90 -31.50
N THR A 219 -4.33 8.91 -31.43
CA THR A 219 -3.91 10.28 -31.24
C THR A 219 -3.60 10.41 -29.76
N ASP A 220 -2.64 11.26 -29.42
CA ASP A 220 -2.11 11.41 -28.06
C ASP A 220 -3.15 11.90 -27.03
N SER A 221 -4.41 12.12 -27.44
CA SER A 221 -5.51 12.62 -26.62
C SER A 221 -6.54 11.53 -26.31
N LEU A 222 -6.71 11.24 -25.01
CA LEU A 222 -7.80 10.42 -24.46
C LEU A 222 -9.20 11.01 -24.77
N GLU A 223 -9.29 12.29 -25.14
CA GLU A 223 -10.54 12.98 -25.51
C GLU A 223 -11.26 12.35 -26.71
N SER A 224 -10.52 11.60 -27.53
CA SER A 224 -11.06 10.91 -28.71
C SER A 224 -11.58 9.49 -28.45
N TRP A 225 -11.49 9.00 -27.20
CA TRP A 225 -11.82 7.62 -26.87
C TRP A 225 -13.32 7.40 -26.64
N PRO A 226 -13.91 6.30 -27.17
CA PRO A 226 -15.31 5.95 -26.90
C PRO A 226 -15.53 5.72 -25.39
N GLY A 227 -16.44 6.49 -24.79
CA GLY A 227 -16.75 6.42 -23.36
C GLY A 227 -15.86 7.26 -22.45
N TYR A 228 -14.82 7.92 -22.98
CA TYR A 228 -14.12 8.98 -22.26
C TYR A 228 -15.02 10.21 -22.19
N ILE A 229 -15.56 10.46 -21.00
CA ILE A 229 -16.21 11.72 -20.70
C ILE A 229 -15.11 12.62 -20.17
N ASP A 230 -14.66 13.55 -21.01
CA ASP A 230 -13.81 14.63 -20.54
C ASP A 230 -14.56 15.32 -19.39
N LYS A 231 -14.02 15.22 -18.16
CA LYS A 231 -14.60 15.96 -17.05
C LYS A 231 -14.35 17.42 -17.40
N PRO A 232 -15.40 18.21 -17.72
CA PRO A 232 -15.20 19.57 -18.20
C PRO A 232 -14.29 20.30 -17.23
N LYS A 233 -13.10 20.69 -17.68
CA LYS A 233 -12.12 21.40 -16.86
C LYS A 233 -12.71 22.78 -16.58
N ILE A 234 -13.27 22.92 -15.38
CA ILE A 234 -13.71 24.23 -14.90
C ILE A 234 -12.49 25.14 -14.81
N SER A 235 -12.57 26.30 -15.47
CA SER A 235 -11.51 27.30 -15.37
C SER A 235 -11.38 27.80 -13.93
N GLN A 236 -10.20 28.26 -13.52
CA GLN A 236 -10.00 28.80 -12.17
C GLN A 236 -11.01 29.92 -11.85
N GLN A 237 -11.25 30.84 -12.80
CA GLN A 237 -12.21 31.93 -12.61
C GLN A 237 -13.64 31.42 -12.39
N GLN A 238 -14.05 30.39 -13.13
CA GLN A 238 -15.37 29.79 -12.97
C GLN A 238 -15.45 29.01 -11.65
N ALA A 239 -14.40 28.27 -11.29
CA ALA A 239 -14.33 27.55 -10.03
C ALA A 239 -14.44 28.48 -8.83
N MET A 240 -13.79 29.65 -8.84
CA MET A 240 -13.91 30.62 -7.75
C MET A 240 -15.33 31.16 -7.59
N LYS A 241 -16.04 31.43 -8.69
CA LYS A 241 -17.46 31.85 -8.65
C LYS A 241 -18.36 30.75 -8.08
N GLU A 242 -18.17 29.52 -8.53
CA GLU A 242 -19.00 28.39 -8.11
C GLU A 242 -18.68 27.91 -6.68
N LEU A 243 -17.42 28.07 -6.23
CA LEU A 243 -17.02 27.83 -4.84
C LEU A 243 -17.77 28.77 -3.89
N ALA A 244 -17.90 30.06 -4.20
CA ALA A 244 -18.67 30.98 -3.36
C ALA A 244 -20.12 30.51 -3.17
N ILE A 245 -20.75 29.95 -4.21
CA ILE A 245 -22.10 29.39 -4.16
C ILE A 245 -22.13 28.13 -3.30
N LEU A 246 -21.20 27.19 -3.52
CA LEU A 246 -21.09 25.96 -2.74
C LEU A 246 -20.91 26.27 -1.25
N LEU A 247 -20.00 27.19 -0.91
CA LEU A 247 -19.69 27.56 0.46
C LEU A 247 -20.90 28.16 1.19
N LYS A 248 -21.72 28.96 0.50
CA LYS A 248 -22.99 29.45 1.06
C LYS A 248 -23.94 28.31 1.42
N LYS A 249 -24.06 27.30 0.56
CA LYS A 249 -24.88 26.09 0.83
C LYS A 249 -24.31 25.26 1.99
N LEU A 250 -22.99 25.09 2.04
CA LEU A 250 -22.31 24.37 3.12
C LEU A 250 -22.49 25.05 4.48
N SER A 251 -22.44 26.39 4.51
CA SER A 251 -22.75 27.15 5.73
C SER A 251 -24.16 26.85 6.26
N GLY A 252 -25.14 26.70 5.38
CA GLY A 252 -26.51 26.31 5.74
C GLY A 252 -26.65 24.88 6.29
N THR A 253 -25.65 24.02 6.10
CA THR A 253 -25.69 22.61 6.52
C THR A 253 -24.67 22.24 7.61
N LEU A 254 -23.99 23.22 8.22
CA LEU A 254 -22.92 23.00 9.22
C LEU A 254 -23.28 22.02 10.35
N ASN A 255 -24.53 22.09 10.82
CA ASN A 255 -25.03 21.28 11.94
C ASN A 255 -25.55 19.90 11.50
N ASN A 256 -25.74 19.64 10.20
CA ASN A 256 -26.17 18.36 9.67
C ASN A 256 -25.04 17.66 8.92
N LYS A 257 -24.38 16.71 9.59
CA LYS A 257 -23.22 15.96 9.05
C LYS A 257 -23.53 15.27 7.70
N ALA A 258 -24.69 14.66 7.56
CA ALA A 258 -25.04 13.90 6.36
C ALA A 258 -25.27 14.84 5.17
N SER A 259 -26.06 15.90 5.36
CA SER A 259 -26.30 16.92 4.34
C SER A 259 -25.02 17.65 3.93
N PHE A 260 -24.15 17.98 4.89
CA PHE A 260 -22.87 18.62 4.61
C PHE A 260 -21.98 17.72 3.73
N LEU A 261 -21.86 16.43 4.06
CA LEU A 261 -21.08 15.49 3.26
C LEU A 261 -21.68 15.27 1.86
N ALA A 262 -23.01 15.22 1.75
CA ALA A 262 -23.69 15.10 0.46
C ALA A 262 -23.43 16.32 -0.42
N GLU A 263 -23.56 17.53 0.12
CA GLU A 263 -23.30 18.78 -0.59
C GLU A 263 -21.82 18.88 -1.01
N MET A 264 -20.88 18.55 -0.10
CA MET A 264 -19.45 18.48 -0.43
C MET A 264 -19.18 17.54 -1.60
N LYS A 265 -19.78 16.35 -1.62
CA LYS A 265 -19.61 15.35 -2.69
C LYS A 265 -20.25 15.75 -4.01
N SER A 266 -21.36 16.49 -3.96
CA SER A 266 -22.08 16.90 -5.16
C SER A 266 -21.23 17.78 -6.10
N ARG A 267 -20.20 18.43 -5.56
CA ARG A 267 -19.31 19.36 -6.28
C ARG A 267 -17.83 19.02 -6.07
N SER A 268 -17.47 17.74 -6.21
CA SER A 268 -16.07 17.29 -6.07
C SER A 268 -15.12 17.88 -7.11
N ASP A 269 -15.66 18.34 -8.24
CA ASP A 269 -14.96 19.10 -9.30
C ASP A 269 -14.33 20.41 -8.78
N LEU A 270 -14.86 20.98 -7.69
CA LEU A 270 -14.36 22.24 -7.11
C LEU A 270 -13.25 22.05 -6.06
N TRP A 271 -13.07 20.84 -5.54
CA TRP A 271 -12.11 20.60 -4.45
C TRP A 271 -10.66 20.99 -4.76
N PRO A 272 -10.13 20.80 -6.00
CA PRO A 272 -8.78 21.20 -6.35
C PRO A 272 -8.47 22.70 -6.17
N PHE A 273 -9.52 23.53 -6.09
CA PHE A 273 -9.45 24.99 -5.98
C PHE A 273 -9.75 25.51 -4.57
N LEU A 274 -10.13 24.65 -3.63
CA LEU A 274 -10.49 25.05 -2.26
C LEU A 274 -9.32 25.74 -1.53
N ALA A 275 -8.09 25.26 -1.74
CA ALA A 275 -6.92 25.83 -1.09
C ALA A 275 -6.66 27.27 -1.55
N ASP A 276 -6.74 27.51 -2.86
CA ASP A 276 -6.57 28.85 -3.44
C ASP A 276 -7.68 29.80 -2.99
N TYR A 277 -8.92 29.31 -2.90
CA TYR A 277 -10.03 30.11 -2.38
C TYR A 277 -9.81 30.50 -0.92
N LEU A 278 -9.38 29.56 -0.08
CA LEU A 278 -9.10 29.79 1.34
C LEU A 278 -7.93 30.75 1.58
N SER A 279 -6.97 30.84 0.66
CA SER A 279 -5.83 31.76 0.78
C SER A 279 -6.16 33.17 0.30
N GLN A 280 -7.05 33.30 -0.70
CA GLN A 280 -7.47 34.60 -1.24
C GLN A 280 -8.60 35.25 -0.45
N TYR A 281 -9.47 34.46 0.17
CA TYR A 281 -10.67 34.92 0.85
C TYR A 281 -10.72 34.42 2.30
N GLU A 282 -11.04 35.30 3.23
CA GLU A 282 -11.28 34.91 4.62
C GLU A 282 -12.53 34.01 4.70
N MET A 283 -12.35 32.80 5.25
CA MET A 283 -13.43 31.85 5.49
C MET A 283 -13.68 31.71 6.98
N ASP A 284 -14.96 31.59 7.35
CA ASP A 284 -15.35 31.22 8.71
C ASP A 284 -14.61 29.97 9.21
N ASP A 285 -14.13 30.07 10.44
CA ASP A 285 -13.32 29.05 11.11
C ASP A 285 -14.07 27.73 11.29
N LYS A 286 -15.38 27.77 11.54
CA LYS A 286 -16.19 26.54 11.69
C LYS A 286 -16.42 25.89 10.33
N LEU A 287 -16.64 26.69 9.29
CA LEU A 287 -16.81 26.20 7.93
C LEU A 287 -15.53 25.52 7.41
N SER A 288 -14.39 26.19 7.51
CA SER A 288 -13.09 25.61 7.11
C SER A 288 -12.77 24.32 7.89
N SER A 289 -13.04 24.31 9.21
CA SER A 289 -12.94 23.08 10.04
C SER A 289 -13.77 21.93 9.46
N LYS A 290 -15.02 22.24 9.07
CA LYS A 290 -15.99 21.25 8.63
C LYS A 290 -15.67 20.73 7.23
N ILE A 291 -15.13 21.57 6.36
CA ILE A 291 -14.62 21.20 5.03
C ILE A 291 -13.46 20.22 5.18
N ILE A 292 -12.43 20.56 5.97
CA ILE A 292 -11.27 19.67 6.20
C ILE A 292 -11.72 18.34 6.82
N TRP A 293 -12.60 18.39 7.82
CA TRP A 293 -13.22 17.20 8.40
C TRP A 293 -13.98 16.34 7.37
N SER A 294 -14.62 16.98 6.38
CA SER A 294 -15.35 16.27 5.34
C SER A 294 -14.41 15.59 4.36
N LEU A 295 -13.32 16.25 3.98
CA LEU A 295 -12.30 15.67 3.10
C LEU A 295 -11.63 14.45 3.74
N ASP A 296 -11.35 14.47 5.05
CA ASP A 296 -10.89 13.28 5.80
C ASP A 296 -11.85 12.09 5.68
N ARG A 297 -13.17 12.35 5.77
CA ARG A 297 -14.21 11.30 5.74
C ARG A 297 -14.59 10.82 4.36
N ILE A 298 -14.24 11.57 3.32
CA ILE A 298 -14.43 11.14 1.95
C ILE A 298 -13.18 10.38 1.54
N ASN A 299 -13.23 9.05 1.56
CA ASN A 299 -12.09 8.19 1.25
C ASN A 299 -11.86 8.09 -0.27
N SER A 300 -11.25 9.11 -0.88
CA SER A 300 -10.92 9.14 -2.32
C SER A 300 -9.57 9.82 -2.59
N ILE A 301 -9.00 9.57 -3.77
CA ILE A 301 -7.74 10.21 -4.21
C ILE A 301 -7.93 11.73 -4.33
N ASP A 302 -9.08 12.18 -4.83
CA ASP A 302 -9.39 13.60 -5.01
C ASP A 302 -9.44 14.38 -3.68
N SER A 303 -10.01 13.78 -2.62
CA SER A 303 -10.09 14.44 -1.32
C SER A 303 -8.71 14.57 -0.66
N VAL A 304 -7.88 13.53 -0.77
CA VAL A 304 -6.48 13.53 -0.34
C VAL A 304 -5.66 14.54 -1.14
N SER A 305 -5.91 14.65 -2.44
CA SER A 305 -5.24 15.64 -3.30
C SER A 305 -5.59 17.08 -2.90
N ALA A 306 -6.87 17.34 -2.56
CA ALA A 306 -7.29 18.62 -2.02
C ALA A 306 -6.62 18.93 -0.67
N LEU A 307 -6.54 17.94 0.24
CA LEU A 307 -5.84 18.10 1.52
C LEU A 307 -4.34 18.37 1.33
N ALA A 308 -3.67 17.67 0.41
CA ALA A 308 -2.26 17.89 0.10
C ALA A 308 -2.00 19.32 -0.40
N LYS A 309 -2.86 19.84 -1.28
CA LYS A 309 -2.81 21.24 -1.72
C LYS A 309 -3.06 22.21 -0.57
N MET A 310 -4.08 21.98 0.27
CA MET A 310 -4.34 22.83 1.44
C MET A 310 -3.15 22.90 2.40
N ILE A 311 -2.38 21.82 2.55
CA ILE A 311 -1.17 21.80 3.37
C ILE A 311 -0.07 22.66 2.73
N ALA A 312 0.11 22.57 1.40
CA ALA A 312 1.16 23.29 0.68
C ALA A 312 0.84 24.78 0.44
N THR A 313 -0.44 25.16 0.51
CA THR A 313 -0.88 26.56 0.41
C THR A 313 -0.70 27.28 1.75
N PRO A 314 -0.27 28.56 1.76
CA PRO A 314 -0.14 29.35 2.98
C PRO A 314 -1.51 29.66 3.61
N LEU A 315 -1.99 28.76 4.46
CA LEU A 315 -3.22 28.90 5.25
C LEU A 315 -2.93 29.31 6.69
N SER A 316 -3.98 29.61 7.46
CA SER A 316 -3.85 29.82 8.91
C SER A 316 -3.30 28.56 9.59
N ARG A 317 -2.45 28.73 10.62
CA ARG A 317 -1.81 27.62 11.37
C ARG A 317 -2.80 26.53 11.80
N LYS A 318 -3.99 26.95 12.23
CA LYS A 318 -5.09 26.07 12.66
C LYS A 318 -5.61 25.19 11.52
N ASN A 319 -5.77 25.75 10.32
CA ASN A 319 -6.23 25.02 9.14
C ASN A 319 -5.13 24.12 8.57
N SER A 320 -3.87 24.59 8.52
CA SER A 320 -2.73 23.74 8.14
C SER A 320 -2.59 22.54 9.09
N TYR A 321 -2.65 22.75 10.41
CA TYR A 321 -2.63 21.67 11.40
C TYR A 321 -3.73 20.64 11.14
N ARG A 322 -4.98 21.10 10.95
CA ARG A 322 -6.12 20.21 10.71
C ARG A 322 -5.99 19.45 9.39
N ALA A 323 -5.49 20.09 8.34
CA ALA A 323 -5.28 19.44 7.05
C ALA A 323 -4.22 18.34 7.16
N VAL A 324 -3.11 18.60 7.86
CA VAL A 324 -2.10 17.57 8.17
C VAL A 324 -2.71 16.41 8.95
N MET A 325 -3.47 16.70 10.02
CA MET A 325 -4.09 15.64 10.83
C MET A 325 -5.14 14.84 10.05
N ALA A 326 -5.92 15.50 9.17
CA ALA A 326 -6.87 14.85 8.27
C ALA A 326 -6.16 13.91 7.28
N LEU A 327 -5.01 14.34 6.74
CA LEU A 327 -4.21 13.51 5.83
C LEU A 327 -3.58 12.29 6.54
N VAL A 328 -3.25 12.44 7.82
CA VAL A 328 -2.76 11.34 8.70
C VAL A 328 -3.88 10.35 9.06
N SER A 329 -5.14 10.79 9.16
CA SER A 329 -6.24 9.89 9.56
C SER A 329 -6.79 9.06 8.41
N THR A 330 -6.76 9.58 7.18
CA THR A 330 -7.25 8.88 6.00
C THR A 330 -6.28 7.79 5.50
N SER A 331 -6.83 6.71 4.94
CA SER A 331 -6.07 5.64 4.29
C SER A 331 -6.16 5.68 2.76
N ALA A 332 -6.87 6.65 2.18
CA ALA A 332 -6.95 6.82 0.73
C ALA A 332 -5.57 7.04 0.10
N ALA A 333 -5.41 6.50 -1.11
CA ALA A 333 -4.19 6.67 -1.89
C ALA A 333 -3.94 8.15 -2.22
N LEU A 334 -2.66 8.52 -2.26
CA LEU A 334 -2.19 9.80 -2.78
C LEU A 334 -2.01 9.67 -4.30
N SER A 335 -2.34 10.71 -5.08
CA SER A 335 -1.81 10.78 -6.44
C SER A 335 -0.30 11.07 -6.41
N PRO A 336 0.48 10.65 -7.42
CA PRO A 336 1.91 10.98 -7.52
C PRO A 336 2.17 12.48 -7.41
N GLU A 337 1.33 13.30 -8.04
CA GLU A 337 1.41 14.76 -8.01
C GLU A 337 1.20 15.30 -6.59
N SER A 338 0.22 14.77 -5.85
CA SER A 338 -0.04 15.19 -4.47
C SER A 338 1.11 14.82 -3.53
N LEU A 339 1.71 13.64 -3.74
CA LEU A 339 2.89 13.23 -2.99
C LEU A 339 4.08 14.14 -3.29
N GLN A 340 4.30 14.49 -4.56
CA GLN A 340 5.36 15.41 -4.96
C GLN A 340 5.14 16.82 -4.40
N ILE A 341 3.90 17.32 -4.39
CA ILE A 341 3.54 18.61 -3.76
C ILE A 341 3.94 18.62 -2.27
N LEU A 342 3.62 17.56 -1.54
CA LEU A 342 3.98 17.45 -0.12
C LEU A 342 5.49 17.40 0.09
N LYS A 343 6.21 16.62 -0.71
CA LYS A 343 7.69 16.53 -0.66
C LYS A 343 8.34 17.88 -0.94
N ASN A 344 7.93 18.55 -2.04
CA ASN A 344 8.43 19.87 -2.41
C ASN A 344 8.15 20.88 -1.31
N HIS A 345 6.94 20.91 -0.76
CA HIS A 345 6.60 21.82 0.33
C HIS A 345 7.47 21.59 1.57
N VAL A 346 7.77 20.33 1.91
CA VAL A 346 8.71 20.01 3.01
C VAL A 346 10.11 20.50 2.70
N ILE A 347 10.58 20.31 1.47
CA ILE A 347 11.89 20.82 1.01
C ILE A 347 11.94 22.35 1.09
N ASP A 348 10.93 23.05 0.58
CA ASP A 348 10.86 24.50 0.60
C ASP A 348 10.88 25.03 2.04
N MET A 349 10.11 24.42 2.95
CA MET A 349 10.12 24.78 4.38
C MET A 349 11.51 24.66 5.01
N MET A 350 12.34 23.71 4.56
CA MET A 350 13.72 23.55 5.06
C MET A 350 14.61 24.74 4.66
N TYR A 351 14.36 25.37 3.51
CA TYR A 351 15.12 26.53 3.04
C TYR A 351 14.59 27.87 3.55
N THR A 352 13.27 28.00 3.77
CA THR A 352 12.64 29.31 3.98
C THR A 352 12.31 29.65 5.43
N THR A 353 12.30 28.68 6.36
CA THR A 353 11.83 28.95 7.74
C THR A 353 12.61 28.16 8.79
N PRO A 354 13.43 28.83 9.63
CA PRO A 354 14.22 28.11 10.62
C PRO A 354 13.33 27.60 11.77
N GLY A 355 13.06 26.29 11.77
CA GLY A 355 12.99 25.45 12.97
C GLY A 355 11.94 25.79 14.04
N ASN A 356 10.77 26.34 13.68
CA ASN A 356 9.65 26.45 14.61
C ASN A 356 8.94 25.08 14.74
N ASN A 357 8.37 24.77 15.90
CA ASN A 357 7.80 23.44 16.16
C ASN A 357 6.53 23.12 15.35
N GLU A 358 5.82 24.15 14.88
CA GLU A 358 4.61 24.04 14.08
C GLU A 358 4.93 23.82 12.59
N SER A 359 6.01 24.42 12.08
CA SER A 359 6.50 24.22 10.71
C SER A 359 7.05 22.80 10.49
N LEU A 360 7.48 22.13 11.58
CA LEU A 360 7.95 20.74 11.54
C LEU A 360 6.83 19.71 11.78
N LEU A 361 5.57 20.13 11.91
CA LEU A 361 4.45 19.20 12.09
C LEU A 361 4.32 18.23 10.91
N LEU A 362 4.35 18.76 9.68
CA LEU A 362 4.22 17.94 8.47
C LEU A 362 5.36 16.92 8.39
N VAL A 363 6.59 17.33 8.67
CA VAL A 363 7.77 16.44 8.73
C VAL A 363 7.50 15.25 9.63
N ARG A 364 7.08 15.48 10.88
CA ARG A 364 6.76 14.42 11.84
C ARG A 364 5.59 13.55 11.38
N ALA A 365 4.60 14.17 10.73
CA ALA A 365 3.39 13.49 10.26
C ALA A 365 3.65 12.55 9.07
N LEU A 366 4.68 12.78 8.25
CA LEU A 366 5.00 11.94 7.09
C LEU A 366 5.12 10.45 7.46
N GLY A 367 5.72 10.14 8.61
CA GLY A 367 5.80 8.76 9.10
C GLY A 367 4.44 8.11 9.32
N ALA A 368 3.50 8.83 9.92
CA ALA A 368 2.15 8.33 10.14
C ALA A 368 1.35 8.22 8.82
N ILE A 369 1.56 9.17 7.89
CA ILE A 369 0.98 9.16 6.53
C ILE A 369 1.45 7.91 5.77
N ALA A 370 2.73 7.57 5.83
CA ALA A 370 3.29 6.35 5.25
C ALA A 370 2.73 5.10 5.93
N SER A 371 2.78 5.05 7.26
CA SER A 371 2.33 3.89 8.04
C SER A 371 0.88 3.50 7.76
N ARG A 372 -0.01 4.50 7.60
CA ARG A 372 -1.42 4.29 7.25
C ARG A 372 -1.63 3.66 5.88
N ARG A 373 -0.71 3.88 4.95
CA ARG A 373 -0.77 3.41 3.56
C ARG A 373 0.00 2.11 3.32
N ARG A 374 0.69 1.57 4.33
CA ARG A 374 1.50 0.33 4.21
C ARG A 374 0.77 -0.82 3.51
N VAL A 375 -0.51 -1.02 3.80
CA VAL A 375 -1.29 -2.17 3.27
C VAL A 375 -2.00 -1.83 1.95
N GLN A 376 -2.65 -0.66 1.87
CA GLN A 376 -3.50 -0.30 0.73
C GLN A 376 -2.73 0.36 -0.43
N SER A 377 -1.56 0.93 -0.16
CA SER A 377 -0.72 1.61 -1.15
C SER A 377 0.78 1.47 -0.78
N PRO A 378 1.32 0.23 -0.80
CA PRO A 378 2.66 -0.06 -0.29
C PRO A 378 3.78 0.73 -1.00
N LEU A 379 3.67 0.94 -2.31
CA LEU A 379 4.66 1.72 -3.08
C LEU A 379 4.72 3.18 -2.62
N GLN A 380 3.58 3.79 -2.29
CA GLN A 380 3.54 5.16 -1.76
C GLN A 380 4.11 5.22 -0.34
N SER A 381 3.81 4.21 0.49
CA SER A 381 4.41 4.09 1.80
C SER A 381 5.93 3.98 1.70
N GLU A 382 6.44 3.19 0.75
CA GLU A 382 7.88 3.03 0.51
C GLU A 382 8.52 4.33 0.05
N ASP A 383 7.92 5.01 -0.93
CA ASP A 383 8.43 6.28 -1.44
C ASP A 383 8.54 7.37 -0.35
N ILE A 384 7.53 7.46 0.53
CA ILE A 384 7.60 8.36 1.69
C ILE A 384 8.69 7.94 2.69
N LYS A 385 8.86 6.63 2.95
CA LYS A 385 9.92 6.13 3.84
C LYS A 385 11.31 6.48 3.33
N GLN A 386 11.58 6.19 2.04
CA GLN A 386 12.87 6.49 1.43
C GLN A 386 13.17 7.99 1.47
N PHE A 387 12.16 8.82 1.23
CA PHE A 387 12.28 10.26 1.41
C PHE A 387 12.64 10.64 2.86
N ILE A 388 11.93 10.12 3.86
CA ILE A 388 12.23 10.37 5.28
C ILE A 388 13.66 9.94 5.64
N TYR A 389 14.09 8.74 5.23
CA TYR A 389 15.40 8.19 5.55
C TYR A 389 16.53 9.01 4.93
N HIS A 390 16.38 9.39 3.67
CA HIS A 390 17.32 10.26 2.98
C HIS A 390 17.46 11.61 3.71
N GLN A 391 16.35 12.24 4.09
CA GLN A 391 16.38 13.55 4.75
C GLN A 391 16.92 13.48 6.18
N ALA A 392 16.66 12.38 6.92
CA ALA A 392 17.16 12.19 8.29
C ALA A 392 18.69 12.19 8.37
N ASN A 393 19.37 11.61 7.37
CA ASN A 393 20.82 11.56 7.30
C ASN A 393 21.46 12.89 6.85
N ASN A 394 20.72 13.73 6.12
CA ASN A 394 21.21 14.97 5.53
C ASN A 394 20.78 16.24 6.30
N SER A 395 20.17 16.08 7.48
CA SER A 395 19.68 17.18 8.31
C SER A 395 20.40 17.24 9.65
N GLU A 396 20.42 18.42 10.26
CA GLU A 396 21.01 18.63 11.58
C GLU A 396 20.02 19.26 12.59
N GLY A 397 20.34 19.17 13.88
CA GLY A 397 19.62 19.85 14.96
C GLY A 397 18.12 19.50 15.06
N LYS A 398 17.27 20.53 15.16
CA LYS A 398 15.81 20.36 15.37
C LYS A 398 15.09 19.70 14.18
N LEU A 399 15.62 19.88 12.97
CA LEU A 399 15.07 19.28 11.77
C LEU A 399 15.35 17.78 11.77
N GLN A 400 16.59 17.37 12.04
CA GLN A 400 16.95 15.96 12.23
C GLN A 400 16.14 15.28 13.33
N ALA A 401 15.97 15.95 14.47
CA ALA A 401 15.11 15.48 15.55
C ALA A 401 13.67 15.21 15.08
N SER A 402 13.13 16.05 14.20
CA SER A 402 11.77 15.87 13.64
C SER A 402 11.71 14.74 12.60
N TRP A 403 12.79 14.51 11.85
CA TRP A 403 12.91 13.33 10.98
C TRP A 403 12.97 12.03 11.79
N PHE A 404 13.68 11.99 12.92
CA PHE A 404 13.65 10.82 13.80
C PHE A 404 12.25 10.55 14.35
N MET A 405 11.51 11.59 14.74
CA MET A 405 10.11 11.44 15.13
C MET A 405 9.23 10.93 13.98
N ALA A 406 9.51 11.34 12.73
CA ALA A 406 8.84 10.79 11.56
C ALA A 406 9.14 9.28 11.39
N ILE A 407 10.39 8.86 11.57
CA ILE A 407 10.77 7.44 11.56
C ILE A 407 10.04 6.68 12.68
N GLY A 408 9.98 7.24 13.90
CA GLY A 408 9.22 6.67 15.01
C GLY A 408 7.72 6.46 14.70
N ASN A 409 7.12 7.44 14.02
CA ASN A 409 5.72 7.40 13.58
C ASN A 409 5.43 6.36 12.48
N LEU A 410 6.45 5.75 11.86
CA LEU A 410 6.24 4.57 11.02
C LEU A 410 5.68 3.40 11.83
N GLY A 411 6.00 3.33 13.13
CA GLY A 411 5.53 2.27 14.02
C GLY A 411 5.89 0.89 13.49
N LYS A 412 4.90 0.03 13.27
CA LYS A 412 5.09 -1.33 12.73
C LYS A 412 5.56 -1.38 11.26
N SER A 413 5.59 -0.24 10.58
CA SER A 413 5.95 -0.12 9.16
C SER A 413 7.43 0.17 8.95
N ILE A 414 8.20 0.36 10.03
CA ILE A 414 9.64 0.55 9.99
C ILE A 414 10.35 -0.74 9.51
N ASP A 415 11.43 -0.56 8.76
CA ASP A 415 12.35 -1.62 8.34
C ASP A 415 13.71 -1.47 9.05
N GLU A 416 14.66 -2.33 8.69
CA GLU A 416 16.00 -2.36 9.30
C GLU A 416 16.74 -1.04 9.08
N THR A 417 16.66 -0.44 7.88
CA THR A 417 17.28 0.85 7.58
C THR A 417 16.78 1.95 8.49
N GLY A 418 15.47 2.05 8.71
CA GLY A 418 14.91 3.02 9.66
C GLY A 418 15.42 2.82 11.08
N LEU A 419 15.57 1.57 11.53
CA LEU A 419 16.10 1.24 12.85
C LEU A 419 17.58 1.64 12.99
N GLU A 420 18.40 1.35 11.98
CA GLU A 420 19.83 1.71 11.95
C GLU A 420 20.05 3.22 12.03
N ILE A 421 19.22 4.01 11.32
CA ILE A 421 19.26 5.48 11.38
C ILE A 421 18.98 5.96 12.80
N LEU A 422 17.96 5.41 13.47
CA LEU A 422 17.64 5.77 14.85
C LEU A 422 18.76 5.39 15.83
N ILE A 423 19.34 4.19 15.70
CA ILE A 423 20.46 3.75 16.54
C ILE A 423 21.68 4.65 16.34
N SER A 424 22.02 4.99 15.10
CA SER A 424 23.11 5.93 14.78
C SER A 424 22.85 7.32 15.37
N GLY A 425 21.58 7.75 15.36
CA GLY A 425 21.12 8.98 15.98
C GLY A 425 21.39 9.07 17.49
N LEU A 426 21.58 7.94 18.19
CA LEU A 426 21.91 7.92 19.62
C LEU A 426 23.36 8.30 19.93
N ILE A 427 24.23 8.32 18.92
CA ILE A 427 25.66 8.65 19.06
C ILE A 427 25.88 10.17 18.89
N GLN A 428 24.88 10.88 18.36
CA GLN A 428 24.94 12.33 18.12
C GLN A 428 25.22 13.14 19.40
N GLU A 429 25.98 14.22 19.27
CA GLU A 429 26.32 15.10 20.40
C GLU A 429 25.11 15.93 20.88
N SER A 430 24.23 16.31 19.94
CA SER A 430 23.02 17.07 20.22
C SER A 430 22.06 16.30 21.13
N VAL A 431 21.79 16.86 22.32
CA VAL A 431 20.86 16.29 23.31
C VAL A 431 19.45 16.14 22.74
N ILE A 432 18.97 17.14 21.99
CA ILE A 432 17.62 17.13 21.39
C ILE A 432 17.51 16.02 20.34
N THR A 433 18.53 15.86 19.50
CA THR A 433 18.60 14.83 18.47
C THR A 433 18.61 13.43 19.11
N LYS A 434 19.46 13.23 20.11
CA LYS A 434 19.58 11.98 20.86
C LYS A 434 18.28 11.61 21.59
N GLN A 435 17.66 12.57 22.27
CA GLN A 435 16.39 12.35 22.96
C GLN A 435 15.26 12.01 21.97
N SER A 436 15.23 12.66 20.80
CA SER A 436 14.23 12.38 19.77
C SER A 436 14.42 10.99 19.14
N ALA A 437 15.66 10.54 18.96
CA ALA A 437 15.94 9.17 18.53
C ALA A 437 15.46 8.14 19.58
N TRP A 438 15.67 8.41 20.87
CA TRP A 438 15.13 7.55 21.94
C TRP A 438 13.60 7.50 21.96
N ILE A 439 12.93 8.64 21.81
CA ILE A 439 11.47 8.72 21.74
C ILE A 439 10.96 7.96 20.51
N ALA A 440 11.63 8.08 19.37
CA ALA A 440 11.27 7.37 18.15
C ALA A 440 11.41 5.85 18.31
N LEU A 441 12.49 5.37 18.95
CA LEU A 441 12.66 3.95 19.31
C LEU A 441 11.54 3.47 20.24
N GLU A 442 11.07 4.32 21.15
CA GLU A 442 9.92 4.05 22.01
C GLU A 442 8.57 4.03 21.26
N GLN A 443 8.51 4.34 19.97
CA GLN A 443 7.26 4.29 19.17
C GLN A 443 7.17 3.07 18.27
N ILE A 444 8.31 2.43 17.98
CA ILE A 444 8.40 1.29 17.07
C ILE A 444 8.37 -0.06 17.82
N PRO A 445 8.23 -1.20 17.11
CA PRO A 445 8.38 -2.53 17.69
C PRO A 445 9.75 -2.71 18.36
N TYR A 446 9.76 -3.36 19.52
CA TYR A 446 10.99 -3.65 20.25
C TYR A 446 11.79 -4.77 19.58
N VAL A 447 13.10 -4.57 19.41
CA VAL A 447 14.02 -5.54 18.82
C VAL A 447 14.94 -6.08 19.89
N SER A 448 14.73 -7.35 20.28
CA SER A 448 15.46 -8.00 21.38
C SER A 448 16.96 -8.13 21.15
N ALA A 449 17.41 -8.14 19.89
CA ALA A 449 18.84 -8.14 19.59
C ALA A 449 19.57 -6.90 20.16
N ASN A 450 18.85 -5.80 20.36
CA ASN A 450 19.40 -4.54 20.89
C ASN A 450 19.25 -4.39 22.41
N SER A 451 18.70 -5.38 23.11
CA SER A 451 18.45 -5.31 24.57
C SER A 451 19.73 -4.93 25.35
N GLN A 452 20.85 -5.59 25.05
CA GLN A 452 22.12 -5.35 25.73
C GLN A 452 22.63 -3.91 25.51
N PHE A 453 22.57 -3.44 24.26
CA PHE A 453 22.96 -2.07 23.92
C PHE A 453 22.12 -1.04 24.68
N TYR A 454 20.80 -1.21 24.76
CA TYR A 454 19.92 -0.29 25.52
C TYR A 454 20.26 -0.30 27.02
N ILE A 455 20.60 -1.46 27.58
CA ILE A 455 20.97 -1.59 28.99
C ILE A 455 22.28 -0.85 29.31
N GLU A 456 23.30 -0.97 28.45
CA GLU A 456 24.57 -0.23 28.58
C GLU A 456 24.36 1.29 28.50
N LYS A 457 23.40 1.74 27.68
CA LYS A 457 23.04 3.16 27.61
C LYS A 457 22.39 3.69 28.88
N ILE A 458 21.62 2.89 29.63
CA ILE A 458 21.07 3.32 30.93
C ILE A 458 22.16 3.67 31.94
N GLN A 459 23.29 2.96 31.88
CA GLN A 459 24.41 3.15 32.82
C GLN A 459 25.25 4.38 32.48
N SER A 460 25.41 4.67 31.18
CA SER A 460 26.23 5.78 30.69
C SER A 460 25.47 7.10 30.53
N GLU A 461 24.15 7.06 30.36
CA GLU A 461 23.33 8.27 30.20
C GLU A 461 23.21 9.04 31.53
N LYS A 462 23.48 10.35 31.49
CA LYS A 462 23.44 11.24 32.66
C LYS A 462 22.10 11.96 32.77
N ASN A 463 21.41 12.19 31.65
CA ASN A 463 20.12 12.88 31.64
C ASN A 463 19.01 11.96 32.19
N PRO A 464 18.33 12.33 33.30
CA PRO A 464 17.30 11.48 33.91
C PRO A 464 16.05 11.31 33.03
N GLU A 465 15.70 12.29 32.20
CA GLU A 465 14.56 12.16 31.27
C GLU A 465 14.87 11.12 30.20
N THR A 466 16.05 11.20 29.59
CA THR A 466 16.51 10.21 28.60
C THR A 466 16.59 8.82 29.21
N ARG A 467 17.11 8.68 30.44
CA ARG A 467 17.09 7.40 31.16
C ARG A 467 15.68 6.87 31.38
N GLY A 468 14.71 7.74 31.68
CA GLY A 468 13.29 7.40 31.77
C GLY A 468 12.76 6.80 30.47
N ILE A 469 13.05 7.44 29.34
CA ILE A 469 12.63 6.96 28.01
C ILE A 469 13.26 5.58 27.69
N ILE A 470 14.55 5.38 27.99
CA ILE A 470 15.19 4.08 27.78
C ILE A 470 14.54 2.98 28.66
N LEU A 471 14.19 3.31 29.91
CA LEU A 471 13.48 2.38 30.79
C LEU A 471 12.08 2.04 30.28
N ASP A 472 11.35 3.01 29.74
CA ASP A 472 10.04 2.78 29.13
C ASP A 472 10.13 1.93 27.85
N LEU A 473 11.17 2.14 27.03
CA LEU A 473 11.49 1.31 25.87
C LEU A 473 11.73 -0.16 26.29
N LEU A 474 12.52 -0.39 27.34
CA LEU A 474 12.72 -1.73 27.89
C LEU A 474 11.42 -2.39 28.38
N GLY A 475 10.40 -1.59 28.73
CA GLY A 475 9.05 -2.05 29.09
C GLY A 475 8.25 -2.71 27.95
N LYS A 476 8.82 -2.77 26.75
CA LYS A 476 8.27 -3.48 25.57
C LYS A 476 8.95 -4.82 25.29
N ALA A 477 9.95 -5.20 26.07
CA ALA A 477 10.68 -6.45 25.87
C ALA A 477 9.76 -7.68 26.03
N ALA A 478 10.20 -8.81 25.47
CA ALA A 478 9.51 -10.08 25.66
C ALA A 478 9.56 -10.52 27.13
N ARG A 479 8.53 -11.22 27.59
CA ARG A 479 8.48 -11.78 28.96
C ARG A 479 9.61 -12.79 29.27
N THR A 480 10.30 -13.28 28.25
CA THR A 480 11.44 -14.20 28.33
C THR A 480 12.79 -13.48 28.36
N ASP A 481 12.82 -12.16 28.21
CA ASP A 481 14.06 -11.38 28.24
C ASP A 481 14.50 -11.14 29.70
N ASP A 482 15.19 -12.12 30.25
CA ASP A 482 15.65 -12.13 31.63
C ASP A 482 16.74 -11.08 31.91
N ILE A 483 17.51 -10.67 30.90
CA ILE A 483 18.54 -9.64 31.04
C ILE A 483 17.85 -8.29 31.29
N VAL A 484 16.79 -7.98 30.53
CA VAL A 484 15.96 -6.79 30.76
C VAL A 484 15.29 -6.85 32.14
N LYS A 485 14.72 -7.99 32.53
CA LYS A 485 14.11 -8.17 33.86
C LYS A 485 15.10 -7.83 34.99
N LYS A 486 16.31 -8.41 34.93
CA LYS A 486 17.37 -8.18 35.92
C LYS A 486 17.79 -6.71 35.97
N GLN A 487 17.92 -6.07 34.82
CA GLN A 487 18.28 -4.65 34.76
C GLN A 487 17.18 -3.75 35.37
N LEU A 488 15.91 -3.98 35.05
CA LEU A 488 14.82 -3.19 35.60
C LEU A 488 14.75 -3.34 37.14
N LEU A 489 14.86 -4.56 37.67
CA LEU A 489 14.93 -4.82 39.13
C LEU A 489 16.16 -4.16 39.79
N SER A 490 17.31 -4.18 39.12
CA SER A 490 18.53 -3.48 39.56
C SER A 490 18.30 -1.97 39.68
N VAL A 491 17.61 -1.35 38.72
CA VAL A 491 17.29 0.09 38.77
C VAL A 491 16.31 0.43 39.89
N VAL A 492 15.31 -0.43 40.15
CA VAL A 492 14.36 -0.26 41.26
C VAL A 492 15.08 -0.21 42.61
N THR A 493 16.13 -1.01 42.78
CA THR A 493 16.85 -1.13 44.06
C THR A 493 17.98 -0.12 44.23
N LYS A 494 18.68 0.22 43.16
CA LYS A 494 19.90 1.05 43.22
C LYS A 494 19.66 2.53 42.94
N SER A 495 18.56 2.90 42.29
CA SER A 495 18.32 4.30 41.91
C SER A 495 17.80 5.12 43.10
N ASN A 496 18.48 6.22 43.42
CA ASN A 496 18.01 7.21 44.40
C ASN A 496 16.94 8.16 43.81
N ASN A 497 16.84 8.26 42.48
CA ASN A 497 15.86 9.12 41.82
C ASN A 497 14.49 8.43 41.74
N ARG A 498 13.49 9.02 42.41
CA ARG A 498 12.11 8.51 42.48
C ARG A 498 11.45 8.34 41.11
N SER A 499 11.71 9.26 40.16
CA SER A 499 11.14 9.22 38.81
C SER A 499 11.71 8.05 38.01
N ILE A 500 13.03 7.87 38.07
CA ILE A 500 13.72 6.73 37.43
C ILE A 500 13.21 5.39 37.98
N ARG A 501 13.00 5.29 39.30
CA ARG A 501 12.37 4.10 39.89
C ARG A 501 10.95 3.88 39.36
N ASN A 502 10.17 4.95 39.22
CA ASN A 502 8.80 4.88 38.70
C ASN A 502 8.74 4.30 37.27
N HIS A 503 9.58 4.81 36.35
CA HIS A 503 9.68 4.27 34.99
C HIS A 503 10.03 2.78 34.99
N SER A 504 11.04 2.37 35.76
CA SER A 504 11.42 0.96 35.87
C SER A 504 10.30 0.07 36.41
N LEU A 505 9.58 0.53 37.45
CA LEU A 505 8.43 -0.18 38.02
C LEU A 505 7.26 -0.29 37.02
N ASN A 506 6.97 0.76 36.27
CA ASN A 506 5.95 0.73 35.22
C ASN A 506 6.31 -0.27 34.12
N SER A 507 7.57 -0.28 33.67
CA SER A 507 8.07 -1.24 32.69
C SER A 507 7.97 -2.70 33.16
N LEU A 508 8.37 -2.97 34.41
CA LEU A 508 8.18 -4.29 35.04
C LEU A 508 6.71 -4.70 35.13
N LYS A 509 5.81 -3.73 35.31
CA LYS A 509 4.36 -3.99 35.37
C LYS A 509 3.78 -4.26 33.99
N LYS A 510 4.21 -3.54 32.96
CA LYS A 510 3.79 -3.74 31.56
C LYS A 510 4.11 -5.16 31.08
N ILE A 511 5.29 -5.69 31.44
CA ILE A 511 5.72 -7.02 31.03
C ILE A 511 5.26 -8.06 32.05
N ASN A 512 4.65 -9.16 31.58
CA ASN A 512 4.22 -10.25 32.45
C ASN A 512 5.38 -11.22 32.76
N TYR A 513 6.42 -10.72 33.43
CA TYR A 513 7.55 -11.53 33.87
C TYR A 513 7.14 -12.55 34.95
N SER A 514 7.75 -13.74 34.89
CA SER A 514 7.77 -14.65 36.03
C SER A 514 8.72 -14.08 37.08
N LEU A 515 8.15 -13.65 38.21
CA LEU A 515 8.88 -13.13 39.36
C LEU A 515 9.09 -14.28 40.34
N GLY A 516 10.35 -14.64 40.56
CA GLY A 516 10.72 -15.71 41.49
C GLY A 516 10.62 -15.29 42.95
N LYS A 517 10.91 -16.22 43.85
CA LYS A 517 10.95 -15.97 45.31
C LYS A 517 11.94 -14.85 45.65
N GLU A 518 13.12 -14.84 45.03
CA GLU A 518 14.16 -13.83 45.25
C GLU A 518 13.72 -12.43 44.78
N ASP A 519 13.14 -12.33 43.58
CA ASP A 519 12.61 -11.07 43.04
C ASP A 519 11.53 -10.50 43.98
N ARG A 520 10.65 -11.36 44.50
CA ARG A 520 9.60 -10.94 45.44
C ARG A 520 10.18 -10.42 46.75
N VAL A 521 11.15 -11.10 47.34
CA VAL A 521 11.81 -10.64 48.57
C VAL A 521 12.46 -9.27 48.36
N LEU A 522 13.09 -9.07 47.20
CA LEU A 522 13.70 -7.81 46.81
C LEU A 522 12.66 -6.69 46.67
N LEU A 523 11.53 -6.95 46.00
CA LEU A 523 10.43 -5.97 45.86
C LEU A 523 9.78 -5.65 47.21
N GLU A 524 9.56 -6.64 48.07
CA GLU A 524 9.01 -6.44 49.42
C GLU A 524 9.94 -5.61 50.31
N LYS A 525 11.27 -5.84 50.22
CA LYS A 525 12.28 -5.04 50.91
C LYS A 525 12.26 -3.58 50.42
N GLN A 526 12.08 -3.37 49.12
CA GLN A 526 11.99 -2.03 48.56
C GLN A 526 10.71 -1.32 48.98
N LEU A 527 9.56 -2.01 49.00
CA LEU A 527 8.28 -1.46 49.44
C LEU A 527 8.34 -0.88 50.85
N ARG A 528 9.02 -1.55 51.78
CA ARG A 528 9.19 -1.09 53.18
C ARG A 528 9.99 0.22 53.30
N LYS A 529 10.80 0.55 52.28
CA LYS A 529 11.69 1.72 52.27
C LYS A 529 11.21 2.85 51.36
N GLU A 530 10.26 2.57 50.46
CA GLU A 530 9.77 3.55 49.51
C GLU A 530 8.83 4.55 50.19
N THR A 531 9.03 5.84 49.93
CA THR A 531 8.21 6.93 50.50
C THR A 531 7.24 7.51 49.48
N ASP A 532 7.49 7.29 48.18
CA ASP A 532 6.61 7.75 47.12
C ASP A 532 5.37 6.83 46.96
N ASN A 533 4.17 7.40 47.10
CA ASN A 533 2.91 6.66 47.07
C ASN A 533 2.67 5.95 45.72
N ASN A 534 3.06 6.56 44.61
CA ASN A 534 2.88 5.93 43.29
C ASN A 534 3.80 4.71 43.13
N ASN A 535 5.06 4.83 43.56
CA ASN A 535 5.99 3.71 43.58
C ASN A 535 5.55 2.61 44.55
N GLN A 536 5.02 2.95 45.73
CA GLN A 536 4.45 1.99 46.67
C GLN A 536 3.30 1.19 46.04
N LYS A 537 2.37 1.85 45.34
CA LYS A 537 1.26 1.19 44.63
C LYS A 537 1.77 0.23 43.55
N LEU A 538 2.77 0.64 42.77
CA LEU A 538 3.36 -0.21 41.73
C LEU A 538 4.08 -1.43 42.31
N LEU A 539 4.88 -1.22 43.36
CA LEU A 539 5.56 -2.29 44.10
C LEU A 539 4.55 -3.30 44.67
N ALA A 540 3.53 -2.82 45.37
CA ALA A 540 2.46 -3.68 45.90
C ALA A 540 1.74 -4.47 44.80
N SER A 541 1.45 -3.83 43.66
CA SER A 541 0.84 -4.48 42.49
C SER A 541 1.72 -5.59 41.91
N LEU A 542 3.03 -5.37 41.81
CA LEU A 542 3.99 -6.37 41.32
C LEU A 542 4.12 -7.55 42.29
N ILE A 543 4.18 -7.29 43.61
CA ILE A 543 4.23 -8.31 44.65
C ILE A 543 2.96 -9.16 44.65
N LEU A 544 1.79 -8.53 44.57
CA LEU A 544 0.51 -9.24 44.50
C LEU A 544 0.41 -10.10 43.24
N ARG A 545 0.88 -9.61 42.10
CA ARG A 545 0.94 -10.39 40.85
C ARG A 545 1.85 -11.62 41.01
N ALA A 546 3.04 -11.44 41.57
CA ALA A 546 3.96 -12.54 41.84
C ALA A 546 3.35 -13.61 42.75
N ARG A 547 2.50 -13.21 43.71
CA ARG A 547 1.80 -14.13 44.64
C ARG A 547 0.64 -14.91 44.02
N ARG A 548 0.11 -14.49 42.87
CA ARG A 548 -1.05 -15.13 42.21
C ARG A 548 -0.65 -16.12 41.12
N LEU A 549 0.58 -16.02 40.62
CA LEU A 549 1.12 -16.87 39.55
C LEU A 549 1.87 -18.10 40.09
N HIS A 550 2.10 -18.13 41.40
CA HIS A 550 2.54 -19.28 42.20
C HIS A 550 1.42 -19.63 43.17
#